data_AF-A0A660M5Z6-F1
#
_entry.id   AF-A0A660M5Z6-F1
#
_cell.length_a   1.000
_cell.length_b   1.000
_cell.length_c   1.000
_cell.angle_alpha   90.00
_cell.angle_beta   90.00
_cell.angle_gamma   90.00
#
_symmetry.space_group_name_H-M   'P 1'
#
loop_
_entity.id
_entity.type
_entity.pdbx_description
1 polymer ?
#
loop_
_entity_poly.entity_id
_entity_poly.type
_entity_poly.pdbx_seq_one_letter_code
_entity_poly.pdbx_strand_id
1 'polypeptide(L)'
;QSTDELQYEDLNQVEVPVAEEAQPIVEQTQPTVMPSFGGLDLDTIKGYALEDLRPLVNKLTVSNEEKFDIYLLLLRSSDDDTLIEPAYNAARMIEDEAKRANALLNVIKEIDYFKSK
;
A
#
# COMPACT_ATOMS: atom_id res chain seq x y z
N GLN A 1 -7.15 68.69 -34.74
CA GLN A 1 -8.56 69.02 -34.45
C GLN A 1 -9.37 67.74 -34.57
N SER A 2 -10.27 67.55 -33.62
CA SER A 2 -11.47 66.70 -33.67
C SER A 2 -11.32 65.17 -33.57
N THR A 3 -12.13 64.69 -32.63
CA THR A 3 -12.52 63.34 -32.20
C THR A 3 -13.36 62.58 -33.23
N ASP A 4 -13.75 61.37 -32.79
CA ASP A 4 -14.83 60.50 -33.23
C ASP A 4 -14.34 59.26 -34.00
N GLU A 5 -14.70 58.03 -33.70
CA GLU A 5 -15.57 57.43 -32.67
C GLU A 5 -15.20 55.93 -32.67
N LEU A 6 -15.33 55.28 -31.52
CA LEU A 6 -15.31 53.82 -31.45
C LEU A 6 -16.58 53.27 -32.11
N GLN A 7 -16.49 52.13 -32.82
CA GLN A 7 -17.25 50.87 -32.61
C GLN A 7 -16.91 49.91 -33.78
N TYR A 8 -16.15 48.83 -33.54
CA TYR A 8 -16.59 47.40 -33.48
C TYR A 8 -17.36 46.98 -34.76
N GLU A 9 -17.06 45.92 -35.51
CA GLU A 9 -16.48 44.58 -35.27
C GLU A 9 -15.76 44.18 -36.58
N ASP A 10 -14.69 43.40 -36.57
CA ASP A 10 -14.81 41.95 -36.67
C ASP A 10 -13.46 41.32 -36.30
N LEU A 11 -13.54 40.36 -35.39
CA LEU A 11 -12.43 39.83 -34.64
C LEU A 11 -11.52 38.98 -35.53
N ASN A 12 -10.26 39.42 -35.60
CA ASN A 12 -9.06 38.63 -35.79
C ASN A 12 -9.27 37.13 -36.03
N GLN A 13 -8.88 36.73 -37.24
CA GLN A 13 -8.20 35.47 -37.51
C GLN A 13 -7.30 35.09 -36.32
N VAL A 14 -7.70 34.05 -35.60
CA VAL A 14 -6.77 33.21 -34.85
C VAL A 14 -6.79 31.88 -35.56
N GLU A 15 -5.80 31.68 -36.41
CA GLU A 15 -5.45 30.38 -36.97
C GLU A 15 -5.05 29.49 -35.78
N VAL A 16 -5.98 28.64 -35.33
CA VAL A 16 -5.68 27.64 -34.30
C VAL A 16 -4.89 26.51 -34.96
N PRO A 17 -3.76 26.07 -34.35
CA PRO A 17 -2.96 25.00 -34.91
C PRO A 17 -3.73 23.69 -34.81
N VAL A 18 -3.49 22.83 -35.80
CA VAL A 18 -3.96 21.44 -35.95
C VAL A 18 -4.12 20.76 -34.60
N ALA A 19 -5.38 20.50 -34.23
CA ALA A 19 -5.72 19.55 -33.20
C ALA A 19 -5.32 18.16 -33.69
N GLU A 20 -4.20 17.67 -33.18
CA GLU A 20 -3.91 16.24 -33.16
C GLU A 20 -5.04 15.59 -32.36
N GLU A 21 -5.90 14.85 -33.06
CA GLU A 21 -6.96 14.05 -32.46
C GLU A 21 -6.31 13.02 -31.52
N ALA A 22 -6.13 13.43 -30.26
CA ALA A 22 -5.94 12.50 -29.16
C ALA A 22 -7.20 11.63 -29.10
N GLN A 23 -7.10 10.47 -29.73
CA GLN A 23 -8.07 9.39 -29.54
C GLN A 23 -8.24 9.18 -28.04
N PRO A 24 -9.48 9.07 -27.53
CA PRO A 24 -9.65 8.76 -26.13
C PRO A 24 -9.04 7.38 -25.91
N ILE A 25 -7.92 7.32 -25.18
CA ILE A 25 -7.55 6.09 -24.50
C ILE A 25 -8.73 5.79 -23.57
N VAL A 26 -9.60 4.89 -24.00
CA VAL A 26 -10.50 4.20 -23.10
C VAL A 26 -9.61 3.41 -22.18
N GLU A 27 -9.21 4.04 -21.08
CA GLU A 27 -8.68 3.37 -19.91
C GLU A 27 -9.80 2.44 -19.48
N GLN A 28 -9.75 1.20 -19.98
CA GLN A 28 -10.62 0.14 -19.52
C GLN A 28 -10.29 0.00 -18.05
N THR A 29 -11.05 0.68 -17.20
CA THR A 29 -11.14 0.38 -15.78
C THR A 29 -11.66 -1.05 -15.74
N GLN A 30 -10.76 -2.03 -15.84
CA GLN A 30 -11.08 -3.38 -15.48
C GLN A 30 -11.62 -3.26 -14.06
N PRO A 31 -12.88 -3.64 -13.80
CA PRO A 31 -13.35 -3.71 -12.45
C PRO A 31 -12.42 -4.72 -11.77
N THR A 32 -11.55 -4.24 -10.88
CA THR A 32 -10.94 -5.08 -9.88
C THR A 32 -12.13 -5.71 -9.17
N VAL A 33 -12.40 -6.98 -9.48
CA VAL A 33 -13.46 -7.74 -8.83
C VAL A 33 -13.04 -7.89 -7.38
N MET A 34 -13.30 -6.87 -6.56
CA MET A 34 -13.19 -6.99 -5.14
C MET A 34 -14.19 -8.08 -4.76
N PRO A 35 -13.77 -9.14 -4.05
CA PRO A 35 -14.70 -10.16 -3.61
C PRO A 35 -15.83 -9.48 -2.83
N SER A 36 -17.07 -9.68 -3.26
CA SER A 36 -18.22 -9.26 -2.48
C SER A 36 -18.21 -10.07 -1.20
N PHE A 37 -17.96 -9.42 -0.06
CA PHE A 37 -17.93 -10.06 1.26
C PHE A 37 -19.30 -10.55 1.74
N GLY A 38 -20.36 -10.33 0.96
CA GLY A 38 -21.72 -10.78 1.27
C GLY A 38 -21.82 -12.31 1.29
N GLY A 39 -21.53 -12.90 2.45
CA GLY A 39 -21.62 -14.35 2.70
C GLY A 39 -20.30 -15.03 3.05
N LEU A 40 -19.17 -14.31 3.11
CA LEU A 40 -17.90 -14.87 3.56
C LEU A 40 -17.86 -14.90 5.10
N ASP A 41 -17.37 -16.02 5.65
CA ASP A 41 -17.08 -16.11 7.07
C ASP A 41 -15.81 -15.30 7.44
N LEU A 42 -15.67 -14.97 8.72
CA LEU A 42 -14.60 -14.10 9.21
C LEU A 42 -13.20 -14.71 9.01
N ASP A 43 -13.07 -16.04 9.04
CA ASP A 43 -11.78 -16.71 8.82
C ASP A 43 -11.35 -16.59 7.36
N THR A 44 -12.30 -16.71 6.42
CA THR A 44 -12.06 -16.45 5.00
C THR A 44 -11.63 -14.99 4.75
N ILE A 45 -12.30 -14.03 5.38
CA ILE A 45 -11.93 -12.60 5.28
C ILE A 45 -10.51 -12.37 5.83
N LYS A 46 -10.19 -12.97 6.98
CA LYS A 46 -8.86 -12.90 7.58
C LYS A 46 -7.80 -13.51 6.64
N GLY A 47 -8.08 -14.65 6.03
CA GLY A 47 -7.20 -15.29 5.05
C GLY A 47 -6.84 -14.34 3.92
N TYR A 48 -7.84 -13.75 3.26
CA TYR A 48 -7.61 -12.79 2.17
C TYR A 48 -6.85 -11.54 2.63
N ALA A 49 -7.19 -11.00 3.81
CA ALA A 49 -6.47 -9.85 4.36
C ALA A 49 -4.98 -10.16 4.61
N LEU A 50 -4.65 -11.39 5.06
CA LEU A 50 -3.26 -11.81 5.27
C LEU A 50 -2.51 -11.96 3.93
N GLU A 51 -3.16 -12.53 2.91
CA GLU A 51 -2.60 -12.67 1.56
C GLU A 51 -2.31 -11.31 0.92
N ASP A 52 -3.24 -10.37 1.04
CA ASP A 52 -3.10 -9.01 0.52
C ASP A 52 -2.04 -8.19 1.28
N LEU A 53 -1.94 -8.38 2.61
CA LEU A 53 -1.03 -7.60 3.45
C LEU A 53 0.44 -7.97 3.23
N ARG A 54 0.76 -9.26 3.05
CA ARG A 54 2.14 -9.78 2.91
C ARG A 54 3.01 -9.01 1.90
N PRO A 55 2.60 -8.79 0.64
CA PRO A 55 3.40 -8.05 -0.33
C PRO A 55 3.52 -6.55 -0.03
N LEU A 56 2.65 -6.01 0.83
CA LEU A 56 2.63 -4.59 1.19
C LEU A 56 3.61 -4.26 2.32
N VAL A 57 3.85 -5.18 3.27
CA VAL A 57 4.70 -4.92 4.46
C VAL A 57 6.10 -4.43 4.09
N ASN A 58 6.69 -4.99 3.03
CA ASN A 58 8.02 -4.58 2.56
C ASN A 58 8.06 -3.16 1.98
N LYS A 59 6.91 -2.62 1.57
CA LYS A 59 6.75 -1.29 0.98
C LYS A 59 6.34 -0.22 1.99
N LEU A 60 5.98 -0.63 3.21
CA LEU A 60 5.58 0.29 4.26
C LEU A 60 6.76 1.17 4.69
N THR A 61 6.50 2.46 4.80
CA THR A 61 7.43 3.43 5.40
C THR A 61 6.99 3.66 6.84
N VAL A 62 7.37 2.73 7.72
CA VAL A 62 7.04 2.74 9.16
C VAL A 62 8.30 2.53 9.98
N SER A 63 8.21 2.75 11.30
CA SER A 63 9.33 2.48 12.22
C SER A 63 9.69 0.98 12.24
N ASN A 64 10.92 0.65 12.63
CA ASN A 64 11.33 -0.75 12.77
C ASN A 64 10.53 -1.50 13.85
N GLU A 65 10.06 -0.78 14.87
CA GLU A 65 9.19 -1.33 15.91
C GLU A 65 7.83 -1.72 15.33
N GLU A 66 7.18 -0.82 14.61
CA GLU A 66 5.88 -1.10 14.01
C GLU A 66 5.99 -2.15 12.89
N LYS A 67 7.09 -2.13 12.13
CA LYS A 67 7.39 -3.18 11.15
C LYS A 67 7.54 -4.56 11.81
N PHE A 68 8.20 -4.61 12.97
CA PHE A 68 8.31 -5.84 13.76
C PHE A 68 6.94 -6.32 14.24
N ASP A 69 6.11 -5.45 14.79
CA ASP A 69 4.78 -5.81 15.29
C ASP A 69 3.88 -6.36 14.18
N ILE A 70 3.96 -5.78 12.98
CA ILE A 70 3.24 -6.28 11.80
C ILE A 70 3.72 -7.68 11.41
N TYR A 71 5.03 -7.92 11.33
CA TYR A 71 5.54 -9.26 11.02
C TYR A 71 5.16 -10.28 12.09
N LEU A 72 5.21 -9.89 13.37
CA LEU A 72 4.83 -10.74 14.48
C LEU A 72 3.34 -11.11 14.44
N LEU A 73 2.47 -10.15 14.11
CA LEU A 73 1.05 -10.39 13.88
C LEU A 73 0.82 -11.36 12.72
N LEU A 74 1.47 -11.14 11.58
CA LEU A 74 1.34 -11.99 10.40
C LEU A 74 1.77 -13.43 10.71
N LEU A 75 2.94 -13.59 11.33
CA LEU A 75 3.50 -14.87 11.73
C LEU A 75 2.50 -15.65 12.60
N ARG A 76 2.02 -15.05 13.70
CA ARG A 76 1.05 -15.69 14.62
C ARG A 76 -0.32 -15.92 14.00
N SER A 77 -0.73 -15.09 13.04
CA SER A 77 -2.04 -15.20 12.41
C SER A 77 -2.08 -16.24 11.29
N SER A 78 -0.92 -16.53 10.68
CA SER A 78 -0.79 -17.44 9.54
C SER A 78 -0.05 -18.74 9.85
N ASP A 79 0.53 -18.89 11.05
CA ASP A 79 1.33 -20.07 11.42
C ASP A 79 2.48 -20.34 10.42
N ASP A 80 3.04 -19.28 9.82
CA ASP A 80 4.05 -19.35 8.77
C ASP A 80 5.43 -18.98 9.30
N ASP A 81 6.31 -19.97 9.43
CA ASP A 81 7.67 -19.84 9.95
C ASP A 81 8.61 -19.05 9.03
N THR A 82 8.26 -18.86 7.75
CA THR A 82 9.04 -18.03 6.82
C THR A 82 9.06 -16.55 7.24
N LEU A 83 8.13 -16.14 8.10
CA LEU A 83 8.07 -14.79 8.65
C LEU A 83 9.01 -14.56 9.87
N ILE A 84 9.67 -15.61 10.38
CA ILE A 84 10.64 -15.48 11.49
C ILE A 84 11.82 -14.58 11.10
N GLU A 85 12.41 -14.82 9.93
CA GLU A 85 13.57 -14.05 9.47
C GLU A 85 13.25 -12.54 9.28
N PRO A 86 12.19 -12.14 8.56
CA PRO A 86 11.86 -10.72 8.43
C PRO A 86 11.47 -10.07 9.77
N ALA A 87 10.80 -10.80 10.68
CA ALA A 87 10.54 -10.31 12.04
C ALA A 87 11.84 -10.07 12.81
N TYR A 88 12.77 -11.02 12.78
CA TYR A 88 14.10 -10.87 13.39
C TYR A 88 14.87 -9.67 12.82
N ASN A 89 14.83 -9.49 11.50
CA ASN A 89 15.49 -8.39 10.82
C ASN A 89 14.90 -7.02 11.19
N ALA A 90 13.58 -6.91 11.37
CA ALA A 90 12.97 -5.70 11.89
C ALA A 90 13.36 -5.46 13.37
N ALA A 91 13.28 -6.49 14.21
CA ALA A 91 13.60 -6.42 15.63
C ALA A 91 15.01 -5.87 15.90
N ARG A 92 16.03 -6.37 15.18
CA ARG A 92 17.42 -5.91 15.34
C ARG A 92 17.66 -4.46 14.93
N MET A 93 16.77 -3.88 14.13
CA MET A 93 16.86 -2.48 13.67
C MET A 93 16.11 -1.51 14.59
N ILE A 94 15.44 -1.99 15.64
CA ILE A 94 14.80 -1.13 16.65
C ILE A 94 15.88 -0.36 17.41
N GLU A 95 15.77 0.97 17.47
CA GLU A 95 16.79 1.85 18.08
C GLU A 95 16.77 1.77 19.61
N ASP A 96 15.57 1.83 20.22
CA ASP A 96 15.39 1.70 21.66
C ASP A 96 15.78 0.29 22.13
N GLU A 97 16.74 0.22 23.06
CA GLU A 97 17.32 -1.05 23.47
C GLU A 97 16.35 -1.95 24.24
N ALA A 98 15.46 -1.36 25.05
CA ALA A 98 14.48 -2.10 25.82
C ALA A 98 13.42 -2.70 24.89
N LYS A 99 12.94 -1.93 23.92
CA LYS A 99 12.02 -2.42 22.89
C LYS A 99 12.68 -3.47 22.01
N ARG A 100 13.93 -3.26 21.59
CA ARG A 100 14.71 -4.24 20.83
C ARG A 100 14.87 -5.56 21.59
N ALA A 101 15.20 -5.52 22.87
CA ALA A 101 15.32 -6.72 23.70
C ALA A 101 13.99 -7.48 23.79
N ASN A 102 12.88 -6.76 23.97
CA ASN A 102 11.54 -7.37 23.99
C ASN A 102 11.16 -7.98 22.63
N ALA A 103 11.46 -7.31 21.51
CA ALA A 103 11.21 -7.84 20.18
C ALA A 103 12.01 -9.12 19.92
N LEU A 104 13.30 -9.12 20.26
CA LEU A 104 14.15 -10.31 20.13
C LEU A 104 13.68 -11.47 21.02
N LEU A 105 13.21 -11.19 22.24
CA LEU A 105 12.61 -12.21 23.11
C LEU A 105 11.35 -12.82 22.50
N ASN A 106 10.50 -12.01 21.86
CA ASN A 106 9.35 -12.52 21.13
C ASN A 106 9.79 -13.45 20.00
N VAL A 107 10.78 -13.08 19.18
CA VAL A 107 11.30 -13.95 18.12
C VAL A 107 11.76 -15.31 18.66
N ILE A 108 12.49 -15.34 19.78
CA ILE A 108 12.93 -16.59 20.40
C ILE A 108 11.72 -17.45 20.80
N LYS A 109 10.71 -16.85 21.43
CA LYS A 109 9.49 -17.57 21.83
C LYS A 109 8.75 -18.15 20.64
N GLU A 110 8.66 -17.41 19.53
CA GLU A 110 8.04 -17.93 18.32
C GLU A 110 8.82 -19.08 17.71
N ILE A 111 10.16 -19.01 17.67
CA ILE A 111 11.01 -20.14 17.23
C ILE A 111 10.77 -21.37 18.10
N ASP A 112 10.76 -21.22 19.43
CA ASP A 112 10.51 -22.33 20.34
C ASP A 112 9.11 -22.92 20.12
N TYR A 113 8.09 -22.08 19.90
CA TYR A 113 6.75 -22.52 19.54
C TYR A 113 6.77 -23.40 18.28
N PHE A 114 7.34 -22.92 17.17
CA PHE A 114 7.40 -23.70 15.91
C PHE A 114 8.20 -25.00 16.04
N LYS A 115 9.26 -25.02 16.85
CA LYS A 115 10.06 -26.23 17.09
C LYS A 115 9.38 -27.23 18.02
N SER A 116 8.39 -26.80 18.81
CA SER A 116 7.64 -27.63 19.76
C SER A 116 6.32 -28.16 19.22
N LYS A 117 5.89 -27.68 18.05
CA LYS A 117 4.71 -28.16 17.31
C LYS A 117 4.95 -29.57 16.76
#